data_AF-A0A428W7J9-F1
#
_entry.id   AF-A0A428W7J9-F1
#
_cell.length_a   1.000
_cell.length_b   1.000
_cell.length_c   1.000
_cell.angle_alpha   90.00
_cell.angle_beta   90.00
_cell.angle_gamma   90.00
#
_symmetry.space_group_name_H-M   'P 1'
#
loop_
_entity.id
_entity.type
_entity.pdbx_description
1 polymer ?
#
loop_
_entity_poly.entity_id
_entity_poly.type
_entity_poly.pdbx_seq_one_letter_code
_entity_poly.pdbx_strand_id
1 'polypeptide(L)'
;MQQAGSADEEQENLAPSFKTLLEELRASPGWAQLPFSRRLRRIRKARDWSHQQLARRMVLVGRNHRGRTAGAESLVTMLSRWENDDRVADERNRRLLADALEVEVADLGLSVDPDVIW
;
A
#
# COMPACT_ATOMS: atom_id res chain seq x y z
N MET A 1 1.06 -45.31 30.48
CA MET A 1 2.47 -45.30 30.07
C MET A 1 2.53 -44.81 28.63
N GLN A 2 3.37 -43.80 28.38
CA GLN A 2 4.13 -43.48 27.13
C GLN A 2 3.34 -43.46 25.81
N GLN A 3 3.02 -42.28 25.24
CA GLN A 3 3.83 -41.33 24.45
C GLN A 3 3.98 -41.67 22.95
N ALA A 4 3.80 -40.60 22.15
CA ALA A 4 4.43 -40.27 20.87
C ALA A 4 3.70 -40.58 19.54
N GLY A 5 3.61 -39.54 18.70
CA GLY A 5 3.12 -39.53 17.31
C GLY A 5 1.77 -38.82 17.21
N SER A 6 1.62 -37.60 16.71
CA SER A 6 2.35 -36.98 15.60
C SER A 6 2.41 -35.46 15.78
N ALA A 7 3.63 -34.91 15.75
CA ALA A 7 3.95 -33.49 15.65
C ALA A 7 4.31 -33.15 14.19
N ASP A 8 3.44 -33.57 13.28
CA ASP A 8 3.48 -33.48 11.81
C ASP A 8 1.99 -33.23 11.47
N GLU A 9 1.49 -32.15 10.89
CA GLU A 9 1.98 -31.25 9.85
C GLU A 9 1.11 -29.97 9.84
N GLU A 10 1.05 -29.21 10.94
CA GLU A 10 0.62 -27.80 10.85
C GLU A 10 1.83 -26.93 10.49
N GLN A 11 2.45 -27.25 9.35
CA GLN A 11 3.05 -26.20 8.52
C GLN A 11 1.88 -25.41 7.93
N GLU A 12 1.24 -24.64 8.82
CA GLU A 12 0.39 -23.52 8.46
C GLU A 12 1.17 -22.73 7.42
N ASN A 13 0.71 -22.80 6.17
CA ASN A 13 1.28 -22.12 5.02
C ASN A 13 1.03 -20.61 5.22
N LEU A 14 1.75 -20.02 6.17
CA LEU A 14 1.59 -18.65 6.65
C LEU A 14 2.27 -17.74 5.65
N ALA A 15 1.51 -17.35 4.63
CA ALA A 15 1.91 -16.21 3.82
C ALA A 15 2.31 -15.07 4.77
N PRO A 16 3.48 -14.44 4.57
CA PRO A 16 3.97 -13.41 5.47
C PRO A 16 2.95 -12.27 5.58
N SER A 17 2.80 -11.74 6.80
CA SER A 17 1.91 -10.60 7.02
C SER A 17 2.32 -9.41 6.15
N PHE A 18 1.37 -8.53 5.81
CA PHE A 18 1.71 -7.31 5.05
C PHE A 18 2.77 -6.46 5.77
N LYS A 19 2.73 -6.38 7.10
CA LYS A 19 3.74 -5.65 7.89
C LYS A 19 5.14 -6.24 7.66
N THR A 20 5.25 -7.57 7.71
CA THR A 20 6.51 -8.29 7.43
C THR A 20 6.99 -8.00 6.01
N LEU A 21 6.11 -8.12 5.02
CA LEU A 21 6.44 -7.81 3.61
C LEU A 21 6.88 -6.34 3.42
N LEU A 22 6.27 -5.40 4.13
CA LEU A 22 6.66 -3.99 4.07
C LEU A 22 8.04 -3.76 4.69
N GLU A 23 8.35 -4.41 5.82
CA GLU A 23 9.67 -4.37 6.44
C GLU A 23 10.75 -4.98 5.52
N GLU A 24 10.46 -6.10 4.86
CA GLU A 24 11.33 -6.70 3.84
C GLU A 24 11.55 -5.77 2.65
N LEU A 25 10.49 -5.11 2.16
CA LEU A 25 10.61 -4.11 1.09
C LEU A 25 11.52 -2.95 1.51
N ARG A 26 11.37 -2.44 2.73
CA ARG A 26 12.20 -1.34 3.27
C ARG A 26 13.67 -1.76 3.41
N ALA A 27 13.92 -2.99 3.81
CA ALA A 27 15.27 -3.55 3.95
C ALA A 27 15.91 -3.91 2.59
N SER A 28 15.12 -4.00 1.52
CA SER A 28 15.64 -4.40 0.21
C SER A 28 16.66 -3.38 -0.35
N PRO A 29 17.77 -3.85 -0.94
CA PRO A 29 18.76 -2.97 -1.55
C PRO A 29 18.13 -2.08 -2.62
N GLY A 30 18.45 -0.79 -2.60
CA GLY A 30 17.92 0.14 -3.59
C GLY A 30 16.55 0.72 -3.27
N TRP A 31 15.85 0.25 -2.21
CA TRP A 31 14.49 0.70 -1.89
C TRP A 31 14.36 2.22 -1.81
N ALA A 32 15.26 2.85 -1.06
CA ALA A 32 15.26 4.30 -0.87
C ALA A 32 15.56 5.10 -2.16
N GLN A 33 16.07 4.47 -3.22
CA GLN A 33 16.29 5.10 -4.52
C GLN A 33 15.16 4.82 -5.53
N LEU A 34 14.22 3.93 -5.20
CA LEU A 34 13.11 3.62 -6.10
C LEU A 34 12.17 4.83 -6.24
N PRO A 35 11.70 5.13 -7.47
CA PRO A 35 10.71 6.15 -7.70
C PRO A 35 9.35 5.76 -7.11
N PHE A 36 8.50 6.76 -6.89
CA PHE A 36 7.14 6.62 -6.35
C PHE A 36 6.34 5.51 -7.03
N SER A 37 6.32 5.47 -8.35
CA SER A 37 5.59 4.48 -9.16
C SER A 37 5.92 3.03 -8.78
N ARG A 38 7.22 2.72 -8.65
CA ARG A 38 7.73 1.39 -8.33
C ARG A 38 7.43 1.03 -6.89
N ARG A 39 7.55 1.99 -5.96
CA ARG A 39 7.20 1.76 -4.55
C ARG A 39 5.72 1.50 -4.38
N LEU A 40 4.85 2.33 -4.96
CA LEU A 40 3.41 2.15 -4.98
C LEU A 40 3.03 0.76 -5.53
N ARG A 41 3.58 0.39 -6.69
CA ARG A 41 3.33 -0.91 -7.32
C ARG A 41 3.75 -2.07 -6.41
N ARG A 42 4.94 -2.01 -5.83
CA ARG A 42 5.46 -3.07 -4.94
C ARG A 42 4.63 -3.21 -3.67
N ILE A 43 4.28 -2.11 -3.00
CA ILE A 43 3.46 -2.12 -1.79
C ILE A 43 2.06 -2.66 -2.09
N ARG A 44 1.42 -2.20 -3.17
CA ARG A 44 0.11 -2.72 -3.59
C ARG A 44 0.16 -4.22 -3.88
N LYS A 45 1.23 -4.69 -4.54
CA LYS A 45 1.42 -6.12 -4.82
C LYS A 45 1.72 -6.94 -3.57
N ALA A 46 2.45 -6.40 -2.60
CA ALA A 46 2.64 -7.02 -1.29
C ALA A 46 1.33 -7.16 -0.49
N ARG A 47 0.34 -6.29 -0.73
CA ARG A 47 -1.04 -6.46 -0.21
C ARG A 47 -1.91 -7.43 -1.01
N ASP A 48 -1.42 -7.90 -2.14
CA ASP A 48 -2.20 -8.63 -3.14
C ASP A 48 -3.48 -7.87 -3.57
N TRP A 49 -3.38 -6.55 -3.73
CA TRP A 49 -4.50 -5.72 -4.14
C TRP A 49 -4.48 -5.41 -5.63
N SER A 50 -5.64 -5.50 -6.26
CA SER A 50 -5.91 -4.89 -7.58
C SER A 50 -6.01 -3.36 -7.48
N HIS A 51 -5.93 -2.67 -8.62
CA HIS A 51 -6.22 -1.23 -8.67
C HIS A 51 -7.64 -0.92 -8.20
N GLN A 52 -8.61 -1.77 -8.50
CA GLN A 52 -10.00 -1.56 -8.09
C GLN A 52 -10.17 -1.68 -6.57
N GLN A 53 -9.50 -2.63 -5.92
CA GLN A 53 -9.50 -2.74 -4.46
C GLN A 53 -8.88 -1.50 -3.80
N LEU A 54 -7.71 -1.06 -4.29
CA LEU A 54 -7.07 0.13 -3.77
C LEU A 54 -7.92 1.40 -3.99
N ALA A 55 -8.50 1.57 -5.18
CA ALA A 55 -9.40 2.69 -5.47
C ALA A 55 -10.61 2.71 -4.54
N ARG A 56 -11.27 1.57 -4.30
CA ARG A 56 -12.39 1.47 -3.35
C ARG A 56 -11.96 1.82 -1.93
N ARG A 57 -10.78 1.38 -1.50
CA ARG A 57 -10.23 1.71 -0.18
C ARG A 57 -9.94 3.22 -0.06
N MET A 58 -9.37 3.83 -1.09
CA MET A 58 -9.14 5.29 -1.13
C MET A 58 -10.45 6.08 -1.05
N VAL A 59 -11.52 5.66 -1.73
CA VAL A 59 -12.85 6.30 -1.60
C VAL A 59 -13.37 6.20 -0.17
N LEU A 60 -13.24 5.02 0.46
CA LEU A 60 -13.69 4.80 1.83
C LEU A 60 -12.93 5.69 2.83
N VAL A 61 -11.60 5.72 2.74
CA VAL A 61 -10.74 6.58 3.57
C VAL A 61 -11.12 8.05 3.36
N GLY A 62 -11.19 8.50 2.10
CA GLY A 62 -11.52 9.88 1.78
C GLY A 62 -12.88 10.35 2.30
N ARG A 63 -13.88 9.46 2.33
CA ARG A 63 -15.18 9.72 2.96
C ARG A 63 -15.07 9.89 4.48
N ASN A 64 -14.27 9.05 5.13
CA ASN A 64 -14.06 9.13 6.58
C ASN A 64 -13.38 10.45 7.00
N HIS A 65 -12.47 10.96 6.18
CA HIS A 65 -11.83 12.26 6.39
C HIS A 65 -12.70 13.46 5.96
N ARG A 66 -13.98 13.26 5.64
CA ARG A 66 -14.92 14.28 5.11
C ARG A 66 -14.39 15.05 3.90
N GLY A 67 -13.54 14.38 3.14
CA GLY A 67 -12.76 14.96 2.07
C GLY A 67 -13.36 14.76 0.68
N ARG A 68 -13.13 15.72 -0.23
CA ARG A 68 -13.43 15.50 -1.66
C ARG A 68 -12.50 14.43 -2.21
N THR A 69 -13.06 13.31 -2.68
CA THR A 69 -12.29 12.21 -3.26
C THR A 69 -12.88 11.87 -4.61
N ALA A 70 -12.02 11.60 -5.59
CA ALA A 70 -12.47 11.17 -6.91
C ALA A 70 -13.25 9.85 -6.83
N GLY A 71 -14.10 9.58 -7.81
CA GLY A 71 -14.81 8.32 -7.92
C GLY A 71 -13.85 7.14 -8.13
N ALA A 72 -14.30 5.93 -7.79
CA ALA A 72 -13.45 4.72 -7.86
C ALA A 72 -12.89 4.47 -9.28
N GLU A 73 -13.68 4.68 -10.34
CA GLU A 73 -13.22 4.51 -11.73
C GLU A 73 -12.12 5.51 -12.13
N SER A 74 -12.30 6.78 -11.73
CA SER A 74 -11.26 7.80 -11.92
C SER A 74 -9.99 7.44 -11.17
N LEU A 75 -10.12 6.95 -9.93
CA LEU A 75 -8.98 6.51 -9.13
C LEU A 75 -8.26 5.30 -9.74
N VAL A 76 -8.96 4.35 -10.34
CA VAL A 76 -8.31 3.24 -11.08
C VAL A 76 -7.45 3.79 -12.21
N THR A 77 -7.96 4.75 -12.97
CA THR A 77 -7.20 5.41 -14.05
C THR A 77 -5.99 6.16 -13.51
N MET A 78 -6.16 6.89 -12.40
CA MET A 78 -5.07 7.62 -11.73
C MET A 78 -3.99 6.67 -11.20
N LEU A 79 -4.38 5.58 -10.53
CA LEU A 79 -3.46 4.54 -10.04
C LEU A 79 -2.64 3.93 -11.17
N SER A 80 -3.26 3.65 -12.32
CA SER A 80 -2.54 3.16 -13.49
C SER A 80 -1.49 4.17 -13.97
N ARG A 81 -1.82 5.47 -14.04
CA ARG A 81 -0.85 6.51 -14.42
C ARG A 81 0.28 6.67 -13.42
N TRP A 82 -0.05 6.65 -12.12
CA TRP A 82 0.92 6.75 -11.04
C TRP A 82 1.90 5.59 -11.00
N GLU A 83 1.43 4.36 -11.25
CA GLU A 83 2.31 3.20 -11.28
C GLU A 83 3.16 3.09 -12.54
N ASN A 84 2.86 3.85 -13.60
CA ASN A 84 3.58 3.83 -14.87
C ASN A 84 4.45 5.08 -15.10
N ASP A 85 4.76 5.84 -14.05
CA ASP A 85 5.59 7.06 -14.09
C ASP A 85 5.03 8.20 -14.99
N ASP A 86 3.75 8.14 -15.35
CA ASP A 86 3.12 9.18 -16.19
C ASP A 86 2.83 10.46 -15.39
N ARG A 87 2.48 10.32 -14.10
CA ARG A 87 2.20 11.44 -13.21
C ARG A 87 2.47 11.10 -11.75
N VAL A 88 2.80 12.10 -10.94
CA VAL A 88 2.89 11.96 -9.48
C VAL A 88 1.56 12.36 -8.84
N ALA A 89 1.18 11.65 -7.77
CA ALA A 89 0.00 12.01 -6.98
C ALA A 89 0.14 13.42 -6.37
N ASP A 90 -0.95 14.19 -6.40
CA ASP A 90 -1.03 15.45 -5.64
C ASP A 90 -1.04 15.19 -4.13
N GLU A 91 -0.72 16.22 -3.35
CA GLU A 91 -0.66 16.23 -1.87
C GLU A 91 -1.74 15.36 -1.21
N ARG A 92 -2.99 15.59 -1.58
CA ARG A 92 -4.17 14.91 -1.03
C ARG A 92 -4.17 13.43 -1.37
N ASN A 93 -3.91 13.09 -2.63
CA ASN A 93 -3.85 11.70 -3.07
C ASN A 93 -2.66 10.94 -2.47
N ARG A 94 -1.55 11.61 -2.13
CA ARG A 94 -0.44 10.98 -1.40
C ARG A 94 -0.89 10.48 -0.04
N ARG A 95 -1.61 11.31 0.72
CA ARG A 95 -2.18 10.94 2.01
C ARG A 95 -3.23 9.83 1.88
N LEU A 96 -4.14 9.95 0.90
CA LEU A 96 -5.14 8.91 0.65
C LEU A 96 -4.52 7.56 0.30
N LEU A 97 -3.44 7.56 -0.49
CA LEU A 97 -2.70 6.35 -0.83
C LEU A 97 -2.06 5.73 0.41
N ALA A 98 -1.34 6.54 1.19
CA ALA A 98 -0.68 6.12 2.42
C ALA A 98 -1.68 5.50 3.40
N ASP A 99 -2.77 6.20 3.69
CA ASP A 99 -3.82 5.72 4.61
C ASP A 99 -4.57 4.49 4.07
N ALA A 100 -4.87 4.46 2.76
CA ALA A 100 -5.52 3.30 2.16
C ALA A 100 -4.63 2.06 2.20
N LEU A 101 -3.31 2.25 2.02
CA LEU A 101 -2.29 1.20 2.11
C LEU A 101 -1.77 0.99 3.54
N GLU A 102 -2.26 1.76 4.51
CA GLU A 102 -1.82 1.76 5.92
C GLU A 102 -0.29 1.74 6.04
N VAL A 103 0.34 2.62 5.28
CA VAL A 103 1.78 2.88 5.26
C VAL A 103 2.05 4.37 5.45
N GLU A 104 3.30 4.74 5.70
CA GLU A 104 3.68 6.14 5.74
C GLU A 104 3.81 6.71 4.32
N VAL A 105 3.57 8.01 4.15
CA VAL A 105 3.80 8.67 2.85
C VAL A 105 5.27 8.51 2.40
N ALA A 106 6.20 8.47 3.35
CA ALA A 106 7.63 8.24 3.09
C ALA A 106 7.91 6.85 2.48
N ASP A 107 7.08 5.84 2.77
CA ASP A 107 7.20 4.52 2.14
C ASP A 107 6.92 4.59 0.65
N LEU A 108 6.07 5.51 0.22
CA LEU A 108 5.80 5.80 -1.19
C LEU A 108 6.92 6.64 -1.84
N GLY A 109 7.96 7.03 -1.10
CA GLY A 109 9.04 7.89 -1.61
C GLY A 109 8.59 9.32 -1.85
N LEU A 110 7.57 9.75 -1.10
CA LEU A 110 6.96 11.06 -1.22
C LEU A 110 7.02 11.79 0.13
N SER A 111 6.77 13.09 0.11
CA SER A 111 6.54 13.91 1.28
C SER A 111 5.16 14.56 1.20
N VAL A 112 4.65 14.94 2.36
CA VAL A 112 3.48 15.80 2.53
C VAL A 112 3.85 16.95 3.47
N ASP A 113 3.26 18.11 3.24
CA ASP A 113 3.37 19.28 4.11
C ASP A 113 2.57 19.01 5.39
N PRO A 114 3.19 18.91 6.57
CA PRO A 114 2.51 18.58 7.81
C PRO A 114 1.38 19.56 8.18
N ASP A 115 1.43 20.80 7.70
CA ASP A 115 0.46 21.84 8.01
C ASP A 115 -0.81 21.75 7.14
N VAL A 116 -0.76 20.99 6.05
CA VAL A 116 -1.92 20.74 5.19
C VAL A 116 -2.76 19.59 5.75
N ILE A 117 -3.85 19.94 6.43
CA ILE A 117 -4.86 18.99 6.92
C ILE A 117 -5.96 18.81 5.85
N TRP A 118 -6.56 17.62 5.80
CA TRP A 118 -7.54 17.07 4.84
C TRP A 118 -8.57 18.00 4.17
#